data_AF-A0A0B7MJZ5-F1
#
_entry.id   AF-A0A0B7MJZ5-F1
#
_cell.length_a   1.000
_cell.length_b   1.000
_cell.length_c   1.000
_cell.angle_alpha   90.00
_cell.angle_beta   90.00
_cell.angle_gamma   90.00
#
_symmetry.space_group_name_H-M   'P 1'
#
loop_
_entity.id
_entity.type
_entity.pdbx_description
1 polymer ?
#
loop_
_entity_poly.entity_id
_entity_poly.type
_entity_poly.pdbx_seq_one_letter_code
_entity_poly.pdbx_strand_id
1 'polypeptide(L)'
;MVYWGSDNGVNKFRCPHVLDKAECPFGTDWCSSSNYGMVIKTKIEDDSRLFCSPHRGTKNWQKLYDERTSVERYFGRQKKHLGLESITVQGTKKVETHAYLCAIALIATVTAVNTAEREQKAA
;
A
#
# COMPACT_ATOMS: atom_id res chain seq x y z
N MET A 1 2.36 2.64 22.51
CA MET A 1 2.34 3.99 21.90
C MET A 1 1.23 4.08 20.87
N VAL A 2 0.62 5.25 20.69
CA VAL A 2 -0.55 5.46 19.81
C VAL A 2 -0.16 6.37 18.65
N TYR A 3 -0.44 5.97 17.41
CA TYR A 3 -0.22 6.81 16.24
C TYR A 3 -1.10 8.07 16.28
N TRP A 4 -0.50 9.23 16.01
CA TRP A 4 -1.16 10.55 16.08
C TRP A 4 -0.99 11.38 14.79
N GLY A 5 -0.73 10.70 13.68
CA GLY A 5 -0.54 11.33 12.38
C GLY A 5 0.91 11.34 11.92
N SER A 6 1.09 11.76 10.67
CA SER A 6 2.37 11.86 9.99
C SER A 6 2.49 13.21 9.32
N ASP A 7 3.67 13.79 9.37
CA ASP A 7 4.00 15.04 8.67
C ASP A 7 5.37 14.90 8.02
N ASN A 8 5.51 15.29 6.75
CA ASN A 8 6.76 15.24 5.98
C ASN A 8 7.60 13.96 6.17
N GLY A 9 6.95 12.78 6.09
CA GLY A 9 7.64 11.49 6.23
C GLY A 9 8.03 11.10 7.66
N VAL A 10 7.56 11.85 8.66
CA VAL A 10 7.78 11.58 10.08
C VAL A 10 6.46 11.15 10.71
N ASN A 11 6.41 9.94 11.23
CA ASN A 11 5.27 9.45 12.01
C ASN A 11 5.40 9.94 13.46
N LYS A 12 4.31 10.47 14.02
CA LYS A 12 4.22 10.90 15.41
C LYS A 12 3.45 9.87 16.21
N PHE A 13 4.03 9.43 17.33
CA PHE A 13 3.42 8.55 18.29
C PHE A 13 3.34 9.22 19.66
N ARG A 14 2.24 8.96 20.37
CA ARG A 14 1.95 9.53 21.68
C ARG A 14 1.78 8.45 22.74
N CYS A 15 2.03 8.85 23.99
CA CYS A 15 1.74 8.04 25.16
C CYS A 15 0.26 7.61 25.15
N PRO A 16 -0.05 6.31 25.29
CA PRO A 16 -1.43 5.82 25.37
C PRO A 16 -2.20 6.31 26.60
N HIS A 17 -1.49 6.57 27.71
CA HIS A 17 -2.10 7.00 28.97
C HIS A 17 -2.72 8.38 28.88
N VAL A 18 -2.03 9.34 28.26
CA VAL A 18 -2.56 10.70 28.02
C VAL A 18 -3.73 10.71 27.03
N LEU A 19 -3.89 9.64 26.25
CA LEU A 19 -4.96 9.49 25.28
C LEU A 19 -6.09 8.59 25.78
N ASP A 20 -6.08 8.22 27.06
CA ASP A 20 -7.07 7.34 27.69
C ASP A 20 -7.23 5.98 26.97
N LYS A 21 -6.17 5.50 26.30
CA LYS A 21 -6.17 4.21 25.59
C LYS A 21 -5.52 3.08 26.38
N ALA A 22 -4.77 3.41 27.43
CA ALA A 22 -4.22 2.43 28.37
C ALA A 22 -3.92 3.10 29.72
N GLU A 23 -4.07 2.37 30.82
CA GLU A 23 -3.69 2.87 32.13
C GLU A 23 -2.23 2.52 32.42
N CYS A 24 -1.42 3.54 32.72
CA CYS A 24 -0.04 3.36 33.16
C CYS A 24 -0.02 3.37 34.69
N PRO A 25 0.57 2.37 35.38
CA PRO A 25 0.61 2.32 36.84
C PRO A 25 1.22 3.55 37.51
N PHE A 26 2.15 4.23 36.81
CA PHE A 26 2.84 5.43 37.28
C PHE A 26 2.44 6.69 36.47
N GLY A 27 1.32 6.63 35.75
CA GLY A 27 0.82 7.71 34.93
C GLY A 27 1.82 8.22 33.88
N THR A 28 1.86 9.53 33.69
CA THR A 28 2.85 10.20 32.81
C THR A 28 4.23 10.36 33.44
N ASP A 29 4.31 10.41 34.77
CA ASP A 29 5.50 10.85 35.51
C ASP A 29 6.75 10.01 35.21
N TRP A 30 6.55 8.73 34.89
CA TRP A 30 7.64 7.84 34.50
C TRP A 30 8.26 8.16 33.12
N CYS A 31 7.46 8.66 32.18
CA CYS A 31 7.86 8.79 30.78
C CYS A 31 8.06 10.24 30.31
N SER A 32 7.39 11.21 30.94
CA SER A 32 7.52 12.63 30.64
C SER A 32 6.90 13.48 31.75
N SER A 33 7.54 14.60 32.09
CA SER A 33 7.00 15.63 32.99
C SER A 33 5.94 16.53 32.33
N SER A 34 5.71 16.41 31.01
CA SER A 34 4.71 17.21 30.30
C SER A 34 3.33 16.57 30.40
N ASN A 35 2.28 17.39 30.56
CA ASN A 35 0.88 16.97 30.43
C ASN A 35 0.56 16.34 29.05
N TYR A 36 1.37 16.67 28.04
CA TYR A 36 1.25 16.12 26.70
C TYR A 36 1.76 14.67 26.64
N GLY A 37 2.53 14.22 27.63
CA GLY A 37 3.14 12.90 27.72
C GLY A 37 4.29 12.68 26.75
N MET A 38 4.87 11.47 26.79
CA MET A 38 5.96 11.09 25.89
C MET A 38 5.51 11.10 24.43
N VAL A 39 6.33 11.73 23.57
CA VAL A 39 6.15 11.75 22.11
C VAL A 39 7.36 11.11 21.46
N ILE A 40 7.11 10.09 20.64
CA ILE A 40 8.14 9.43 19.81
C ILE A 40 7.88 9.80 18.36
N LYS A 41 8.93 10.20 17.66
CA LYS A 41 8.87 10.48 16.22
C LYS A 41 9.75 9.44 15.51
N THR A 42 9.22 8.79 14.49
CA THR A 42 9.97 7.83 13.68
C THR A 42 9.98 8.30 12.24
N LYS A 43 11.14 8.32 11.58
CA LYS A 43 11.23 8.66 10.17
C LYS A 43 11.08 7.41 9.32
N ILE A 44 10.49 7.56 8.14
CA ILE A 44 10.39 6.47 7.16
C ILE A 44 11.78 6.07 6.65
N GLU A 45 12.70 7.04 6.56
CA GLU A 45 14.06 6.84 6.07
C GLU A 45 14.90 5.92 6.97
N ASP A 46 14.61 5.91 8.28
CA ASP A 46 15.38 5.11 9.24
C ASP A 46 15.18 3.61 8.98
N ASP A 47 13.92 3.19 8.77
CA ASP A 47 13.56 1.85 8.33
C ASP A 47 12.18 1.88 7.66
N SER A 48 12.16 1.82 6.33
CA SER A 48 10.93 1.90 5.55
C SER A 48 10.02 0.66 5.69
N ARG A 49 10.58 -0.47 6.14
CA ARG A 49 9.80 -1.70 6.37
C ARG A 49 9.01 -1.60 7.66
N LEU A 50 9.59 -0.98 8.68
CA LEU A 50 8.95 -0.75 9.98
C LEU A 50 8.10 0.53 9.99
N PHE A 51 8.60 1.61 9.39
CA PHE A 51 7.96 2.93 9.39
C PHE A 51 7.44 3.26 7.99
N CYS A 52 6.15 3.03 7.77
CA CYS A 52 5.49 3.35 6.51
C CYS A 52 4.72 4.68 6.62
N SER A 53 4.52 5.38 5.50
CA SER A 53 3.48 6.41 5.34
C SER A 53 2.62 6.06 4.13
N PRO A 54 1.29 5.92 4.29
CA PRO A 54 0.54 6.00 5.54
C PRO A 54 0.93 4.91 6.55
N HIS A 55 0.79 5.19 7.86
CA HIS A 55 1.16 4.25 8.90
C HIS A 55 0.33 2.96 8.84
N ARG A 56 1.00 1.81 9.06
CA ARG A 56 0.36 0.49 9.04
C ARG A 56 -0.78 0.43 10.07
N GLY A 57 -1.90 -0.19 9.70
CA GLY A 57 -3.09 -0.28 10.57
C GLY A 57 -4.00 0.96 10.53
N THR A 58 -3.63 2.01 9.79
CA THR A 58 -4.58 3.09 9.48
C THR A 58 -5.56 2.65 8.38
N LYS A 59 -6.76 3.24 8.34
CA LYS A 59 -7.76 2.96 7.29
C LYS A 59 -7.22 3.22 5.88
N ASN A 60 -6.43 4.28 5.70
CA ASN A 60 -5.83 4.61 4.41
C ASN A 60 -4.78 3.59 4.00
N TRP A 61 -3.95 3.13 4.94
CA TRP A 61 -3.02 2.05 4.68
C TRP A 61 -3.74 0.76 4.28
N GLN A 62 -4.83 0.41 4.98
CA GLN A 62 -5.60 -0.80 4.64
C GLN A 62 -6.19 -0.70 3.23
N LYS A 63 -6.78 0.44 2.85
CA LYS A 63 -7.30 0.66 1.49
C LYS A 63 -6.23 0.44 0.42
N LEU A 64 -5.04 1.02 0.60
CA LEU A 64 -3.92 0.81 -0.33
C LEU A 64 -3.42 -0.64 -0.33
N TYR A 65 -3.41 -1.29 0.84
CA TYR A 65 -2.98 -2.69 0.95
C TYR A 65 -3.97 -3.65 0.29
N ASP A 66 -5.26 -3.36 0.33
CA ASP A 66 -6.30 -4.17 -0.31
C ASP A 66 -6.14 -4.20 -1.85
N GLU A 67 -5.60 -3.13 -2.44
CA GLU A 67 -5.29 -3.05 -3.88
C GLU A 67 -4.19 -4.03 -4.30
N ARG A 68 -3.36 -4.55 -3.39
CA ARG A 68 -2.28 -5.52 -3.69
C ARG A 68 -2.79 -6.75 -4.44
N THR A 69 -3.99 -7.22 -4.09
CA THR A 69 -4.60 -8.39 -4.74
C THR A 69 -4.89 -8.13 -6.22
N SER A 70 -5.16 -6.87 -6.61
CA SER A 70 -5.37 -6.51 -8.02
C SER A 70 -4.11 -6.73 -8.85
N VAL A 71 -2.94 -6.41 -8.28
CA VAL A 71 -1.63 -6.61 -8.92
C VAL A 71 -1.33 -8.10 -9.08
N GLU A 72 -1.61 -8.92 -8.06
CA GLU A 72 -1.45 -10.38 -8.16
C GLU A 72 -2.35 -10.99 -9.23
N ARG A 73 -3.61 -10.52 -9.33
CA ARG A 73 -4.54 -10.93 -10.39
C ARG A 73 -4.04 -10.52 -11.78
N TYR A 74 -3.51 -9.29 -11.92
CA TYR A 74 -2.89 -8.81 -13.16
C TYR A 74 -1.76 -9.74 -13.61
N PHE A 75 -0.78 -10.00 -12.73
CA PHE A 75 0.33 -10.89 -13.07
C PHE A 75 -0.12 -12.33 -13.34
N GLY A 76 -1.12 -12.82 -12.60
CA GLY A 76 -1.74 -14.12 -12.86
C GLY A 76 -2.32 -14.22 -14.27
N ARG A 77 -3.04 -13.18 -14.73
CA ARG A 77 -3.59 -13.13 -16.10
C ARG A 77 -2.49 -13.07 -17.15
N GLN A 78 -1.48 -12.21 -16.94
CA GLN A 78 -0.35 -12.08 -17.87
C GLN A 78 0.35 -13.42 -18.09
N LYS A 79 0.67 -14.13 -17.01
CA LYS A 79 1.37 -15.42 -17.06
C LYS A 79 0.51 -16.52 -17.69
N LYS A 80 -0.71 -16.71 -17.20
CA LYS A 80 -1.56 -17.85 -17.57
C LYS A 80 -2.30 -17.68 -18.90
N HIS A 81 -2.69 -16.46 -19.27
CA HIS A 81 -3.57 -16.22 -20.42
C HIS A 81 -2.91 -15.45 -21.55
N LEU A 82 -1.89 -14.63 -21.26
CA LEU A 82 -1.23 -13.79 -22.26
C LEU A 82 0.18 -14.26 -22.61
N GLY A 83 0.54 -15.49 -22.20
CA GLY A 83 1.74 -16.17 -22.65
C GLY A 83 3.06 -15.63 -22.09
N LEU A 84 3.01 -14.87 -20.98
CA LEU A 84 4.23 -14.34 -20.35
C LEU A 84 5.12 -15.47 -19.77
N GLU A 85 4.54 -16.64 -19.46
CA GLU A 85 5.25 -17.81 -18.94
C GLU A 85 5.84 -18.70 -20.05
N SER A 86 5.24 -18.69 -21.25
CA SER A 86 5.59 -19.57 -22.37
C SER A 86 6.51 -18.89 -23.41
N ILE A 87 7.32 -17.91 -23.00
CA ILE A 87 8.19 -17.17 -23.92
C ILE A 87 9.38 -18.04 -24.31
N THR A 88 9.50 -18.37 -25.60
CA THR A 88 10.61 -19.15 -26.17
C THR A 88 11.70 -18.29 -26.80
N VAL A 89 11.51 -16.97 -26.83
CA VAL A 89 12.39 -16.03 -27.52
C VAL A 89 13.62 -15.70 -26.67
N GLN A 90 14.80 -15.78 -27.28
CA GLN A 90 16.07 -15.42 -26.63
C GLN A 90 16.40 -13.92 -26.78
N GLY A 91 16.86 -13.30 -25.69
CA GLY A 91 17.33 -11.92 -25.62
C GLY A 91 16.40 -11.01 -24.81
N THR A 92 16.97 -10.29 -23.83
CA THR A 92 16.24 -9.44 -22.88
C THR A 92 15.31 -8.43 -23.54
N LYS A 93 15.79 -7.73 -24.58
CA LYS A 93 15.00 -6.75 -25.33
C LYS A 93 13.75 -7.35 -26.00
N LYS A 94 13.84 -8.59 -26.50
CA LYS A 94 12.72 -9.27 -27.14
C LYS A 94 11.69 -9.71 -26.10
N VAL A 95 12.15 -10.25 -24.98
CA VAL A 95 11.29 -10.62 -23.84
C VAL A 95 10.58 -9.39 -23.28
N GLU A 96 11.29 -8.28 -23.13
CA GLU A 96 10.74 -7.00 -22.68
C GLU A 96 9.64 -6.50 -23.62
N THR A 97 9.89 -6.54 -24.94
CA THR A 97 8.89 -6.18 -25.96
C THR A 97 7.65 -7.06 -25.86
N HIS A 98 7.83 -8.38 -25.68
CA HIS A 98 6.71 -9.31 -25.48
C HIS A 98 5.90 -8.97 -24.23
N ALA A 99 6.57 -8.64 -23.11
CA ALA A 99 5.91 -8.24 -21.88
C ALA A 99 5.06 -6.96 -22.06
N TYR A 100 5.58 -5.96 -22.79
CA TYR A 100 4.81 -4.76 -23.13
C TYR A 100 3.60 -5.09 -24.02
N LEU A 101 3.75 -5.95 -25.02
CA LEU A 101 2.63 -6.37 -25.87
C LEU A 101 1.53 -7.07 -25.06
N CYS A 102 1.88 -7.96 -24.13
CA CYS A 102 0.91 -8.58 -23.22
C CYS A 102 0.17 -7.53 -22.39
N ALA A 103 0.90 -6.55 -21.82
CA ALA A 103 0.31 -5.50 -21.00
C ALA A 103 -0.66 -4.61 -21.81
N ILE A 104 -0.27 -4.21 -23.02
CA ILE A 104 -1.11 -3.42 -23.93
C ILE A 104 -2.37 -4.21 -24.31
N ALA A 105 -2.23 -5.50 -24.63
CA ALA A 105 -3.38 -6.36 -24.96
C ALA A 105 -4.36 -6.48 -23.78
N LEU A 106 -3.86 -6.62 -22.54
CA LEU A 106 -4.73 -6.66 -21.37
C LEU A 106 -5.46 -5.33 -21.14
N ILE A 107 -4.77 -4.20 -21.29
CA ILE A 107 -5.40 -2.88 -21.14
C ILE A 107 -6.46 -2.66 -22.22
N ALA A 108 -6.17 -3.02 -23.47
CA ALA A 108 -7.11 -2.90 -24.58
C ALA A 108 -8.36 -3.77 -24.36
N THR A 109 -8.19 -5.02 -23.94
CA THR A 109 -9.32 -5.93 -23.66
C THR A 109 -10.17 -5.43 -22.50
N VAL A 110 -9.56 -4.97 -21.40
CA VAL A 110 -10.29 -4.40 -20.26
C VAL A 110 -11.04 -3.13 -20.66
N THR A 111 -10.42 -2.28 -21.48
CA THR A 111 -11.07 -1.06 -21.99
C THR A 111 -12.29 -1.41 -22.83
N ALA A 112 -12.16 -2.35 -23.77
CA ALA A 112 -13.25 -2.79 -24.64
C ALA A 112 -14.42 -3.43 -23.88
N VAL A 113 -14.14 -4.25 -22.86
CA VAL A 113 -15.19 -4.83 -21.99
C VAL A 113 -15.90 -3.73 -21.20
N ASN A 114 -15.14 -2.81 -20.60
CA ASN A 114 -15.71 -1.72 -19.81
C ASN A 114 -16.55 -0.75 -20.66
N THR A 115 -16.17 -0.48 -21.91
CA THR A 115 -16.97 0.34 -22.83
C THR A 115 -18.28 -0.36 -23.19
N ALA A 116 -18.23 -1.65 -23.51
CA ALA A 116 -19.44 -2.43 -23.81
C ALA A 116 -20.40 -2.51 -22.61
N GLU A 117 -19.89 -2.72 -21.39
CA GLU A 117 -20.70 -2.72 -20.17
C GLU A 117 -21.36 -1.36 -19.90
N ARG A 118 -20.69 -0.26 -20.23
CA ARG A 118 -21.24 1.09 -20.09
C ARG A 118 -22.36 1.35 -21.08
N GLU A 119 -22.19 0.92 -22.33
CA GLU A 119 -23.21 1.02 -23.38
C GLU A 119 -24.46 0.20 -23.01
N GLN A 120 -24.29 -1.02 -22.50
CA GLN A 120 -25.40 -1.87 -22.06
C GLN A 120 -26.17 -1.30 -20.87
N LYS A 121 -25.51 -0.58 -19.96
CA LYS A 121 -26.17 0.09 -18.82
C LYS A 121 -26.90 1.38 -19.20
N ALA A 122 -26.56 1.97 -20.35
CA ALA A 122 -27.16 3.20 -20.84
C ALA A 122 -28.38 2.95 -21.74
N ALA A 123 -28.53 1.74 -22.28
CA ALA A 123 -29.69 1.26 -23.02
C ALA A 123 -30.79 0.75 -22.09
#